data_AF-A0A6C0HQF7-F1
#
_entry.id   AF-A0A6C0HQF7-F1
#
_cell.length_a   1.000
_cell.length_b   1.000
_cell.length_c   1.000
_cell.angle_alpha   90.00
_cell.angle_beta   90.00
_cell.angle_gamma   90.00
#
_symmetry.space_group_name_H-M   'P 1'
#
loop_
_entity.id
_entity.type
_entity.pdbx_description
1 polymer ?
#
loop_
_entity_poly.entity_id
_entity_poly.type
_entity_poly.pdbx_seq_one_letter_code
_entity_poly.pdbx_strand_id
1 'polypeptide(L)'
;MPYKITNSDYSKILSYYGLEIPKKGIHLKEAAENILSQKLCSCIKKVGPTDEPRAIGVCTKTVLNRKGLSRGKFKCKNGRKIELKKTSKKILIGKKKTLKRR
;
A
#
# COMPACT_ATOMS: atom_id res chain seq x y z
N MET A 1 -14.20 -13.88 0.57
CA MET A 1 -14.77 -12.64 -0.01
C MET A 1 -13.88 -11.45 0.36
N PRO A 2 -13.41 -10.62 -0.60
CA PRO A 2 -12.63 -9.42 -0.28
C PRO A 2 -13.51 -8.34 0.36
N TYR A 3 -13.05 -7.72 1.44
CA TYR A 3 -13.78 -6.61 2.06
C TYR A 3 -13.51 -5.29 1.33
N LYS A 4 -14.51 -4.41 1.27
CA LYS A 4 -14.38 -3.07 0.71
C LYS A 4 -13.52 -2.21 1.67
N ILE A 5 -12.61 -1.44 1.09
CA ILE A 5 -11.79 -0.50 1.86
C ILE A 5 -12.61 0.76 2.15
N THR A 6 -12.47 1.33 3.34
CA THR A 6 -13.21 2.52 3.78
C THR A 6 -12.31 3.75 3.81
N ASN A 7 -12.88 4.94 3.92
CA ASN A 7 -12.09 6.18 4.04
C ASN A 7 -11.20 6.18 5.29
N SER A 8 -11.68 5.61 6.41
CA SER A 8 -10.89 5.47 7.64
C SER A 8 -9.62 4.63 7.43
N ASP A 9 -9.70 3.62 6.57
CA ASP A 9 -8.55 2.78 6.23
C ASP A 9 -7.49 3.54 5.44
N TYR A 10 -7.92 4.32 4.46
CA TYR A 10 -7.03 5.18 3.71
C TYR A 10 -6.37 6.22 4.60
N SER A 11 -7.10 6.81 5.57
CA SER A 11 -6.51 7.74 6.54
C SER A 11 -5.44 7.06 7.40
N LYS A 12 -5.65 5.80 7.81
CA LYS A 12 -4.64 5.01 8.54
C LYS A 12 -3.41 4.72 7.68
N ILE A 13 -3.58 4.46 6.38
CA ILE A 13 -2.47 4.28 5.45
C ILE A 13 -1.66 5.57 5.35
N LEU A 14 -2.31 6.71 5.10
CA LEU A 14 -1.64 8.01 4.99
C LEU A 14 -0.92 8.38 6.29
N SER A 15 -1.58 8.20 7.44
CA SER A 15 -1.01 8.43 8.76
C SER A 15 0.22 7.56 9.04
N TYR A 16 0.22 6.29 8.62
CA TYR A 16 1.39 5.41 8.74
C TYR A 16 2.59 5.91 7.96
N TYR A 17 2.36 6.50 6.79
CA TYR A 17 3.41 7.11 5.97
C TYR A 17 3.73 8.56 6.36
N GLY A 18 3.03 9.14 7.34
CA GLY A 18 3.24 10.52 7.80
C GLY A 18 2.81 11.56 6.77
N LEU A 19 1.84 11.24 5.91
CA LEU A 19 1.30 12.16 4.91
C LEU A 19 0.10 12.93 5.44
N GLU A 20 -0.12 14.12 4.91
CA GLU A 20 -1.30 14.93 5.21
C GLU A 20 -2.58 14.22 4.76
N ILE A 21 -3.61 14.26 5.60
CA ILE A 21 -4.90 13.62 5.31
C ILE A 21 -5.80 14.68 4.65
N PRO A 22 -6.07 14.58 3.34
CA PRO A 22 -6.94 15.54 2.67
C PRO A 22 -8.38 15.41 3.19
N LYS A 23 -9.10 16.54 3.27
CA LYS A 23 -10.49 16.59 3.75
C LYS A 23 -11.48 15.90 2.80
N LYS A 24 -11.19 15.87 1.49
CA LYS A 24 -12.04 15.24 0.46
C LYS A 24 -11.72 13.75 0.32
N GLY A 25 -12.75 12.90 0.37
CA GLY A 25 -12.60 11.44 0.29
C GLY A 25 -11.98 10.94 -1.02
N ILE A 26 -12.19 11.64 -2.14
CA ILE A 26 -11.61 11.28 -3.46
C ILE A 26 -10.08 11.37 -3.41
N HIS A 27 -9.55 12.52 -3.01
CA HIS A 27 -8.11 12.73 -2.88
C HIS A 27 -7.47 11.82 -1.84
N LEU A 28 -8.22 11.45 -0.80
CA LEU A 28 -7.77 10.55 0.26
C LEU A 28 -7.48 9.15 -0.29
N LYS A 29 -8.39 8.64 -1.13
CA LYS A 29 -8.18 7.39 -1.87
C LYS A 29 -7.00 7.51 -2.84
N GLU A 30 -6.98 8.54 -3.67
CA GLU A 30 -5.93 8.72 -4.68
C GLU A 30 -4.53 8.83 -4.05
N ALA A 31 -4.40 9.60 -2.97
CA ALA A 31 -3.13 9.74 -2.26
C ALA A 31 -2.65 8.40 -1.68
N ALA A 32 -3.57 7.63 -1.09
CA ALA A 32 -3.26 6.33 -0.52
C ALA A 32 -2.89 5.29 -1.59
N GLU A 33 -3.58 5.27 -2.72
CA GLU A 33 -3.26 4.40 -3.87
C GLU A 33 -1.94 4.81 -4.52
N ASN A 34 -1.66 6.11 -4.63
CA ASN A 34 -0.43 6.62 -5.22
C ASN A 34 0.79 6.28 -4.35
N ILE A 35 0.73 6.48 -3.03
CA ILE A 35 1.85 6.13 -2.14
C ILE A 35 2.13 4.62 -2.13
N LEU A 36 1.07 3.79 -2.08
CA LEU A 36 1.23 2.33 -2.07
C LEU A 36 1.77 1.83 -3.40
N SER A 37 1.28 2.34 -4.53
CA SER A 37 1.81 1.99 -5.85
C SER A 37 3.26 2.45 -6.01
N GLN A 38 3.61 3.66 -5.57
CA GLN A 38 5.00 4.13 -5.59
C GLN A 38 5.93 3.22 -4.78
N LYS A 39 5.54 2.82 -3.57
CA LYS A 39 6.33 1.90 -2.73
C LYS A 39 6.45 0.52 -3.36
N LEU A 40 5.36 -0.01 -3.91
CA LEU A 40 5.35 -1.29 -4.59
C LEU A 40 6.28 -1.28 -5.81
N CYS A 41 6.16 -0.29 -6.68
CA CYS A 41 6.99 -0.17 -7.88
C CYS A 41 8.47 0.08 -7.54
N SER A 42 8.74 0.88 -6.51
CA SER A 42 10.13 1.09 -6.05
C SER A 42 10.73 -0.18 -5.49
N CYS A 43 9.93 -1.01 -4.79
CA CYS A 43 10.37 -2.30 -4.30
C CYS A 43 10.65 -3.26 -5.47
N ILE A 44 9.75 -3.36 -6.45
CA ILE A 44 9.92 -4.24 -7.62
C ILE A 44 11.21 -3.88 -8.37
N LYS A 45 11.40 -2.57 -8.66
CA LYS A 45 12.61 -2.07 -9.32
C LYS A 45 13.90 -2.37 -8.56
N LYS A 46 13.86 -2.40 -7.22
CA LYS A 46 15.02 -2.69 -6.39
C LYS A 46 15.31 -4.18 -6.25
N VAL A 47 14.27 -5.01 -6.16
CA VAL A 47 14.39 -6.44 -5.85
C VAL A 47 14.69 -7.28 -7.09
N GLY A 48 14.12 -6.92 -8.25
CA GLY A 48 14.27 -7.71 -9.46
C GLY A 48 14.23 -6.85 -10.72
N PRO A 49 15.38 -6.32 -11.17
CA PRO A 49 15.49 -5.73 -12.51
C PRO A 49 15.28 -6.79 -13.60
N THR A 50 15.62 -8.06 -13.32
CA THR A 50 15.57 -9.19 -14.26
C THR A 50 14.35 -10.09 -14.04
N ASP A 51 13.96 -10.32 -12.77
CA ASP A 51 12.85 -11.20 -12.39
C ASP A 51 11.65 -10.43 -11.81
N GLU A 52 10.88 -9.78 -12.68
CA GLU A 52 9.65 -9.08 -12.30
C GLU A 52 8.65 -9.93 -11.50
N PRO A 53 8.30 -11.19 -11.88
CA PRO A 53 7.27 -11.94 -11.17
C PRO A 53 7.66 -12.29 -9.72
N ARG A 54 8.94 -12.64 -9.50
CA ARG A 54 9.46 -12.92 -8.16
C ARG A 54 9.45 -11.66 -7.30
N ALA A 55 9.91 -10.54 -7.85
CA ALA A 55 9.92 -9.25 -7.17
C ALA A 55 8.51 -8.79 -6.79
N ILE A 56 7.53 -8.98 -7.68
CA ILE A 56 6.12 -8.68 -7.41
C ILE A 56 5.61 -9.46 -6.20
N GLY A 57 5.89 -10.78 -6.12
CA GLY A 57 5.47 -11.60 -4.99
C GLY A 57 6.03 -11.10 -3.65
N VAL A 58 7.35 -10.85 -3.61
CA VAL A 58 8.05 -10.36 -2.41
C VAL A 58 7.53 -8.99 -1.98
N CYS A 59 7.43 -8.05 -2.93
CA CYS A 59 7.00 -6.68 -2.67
C CYS A 59 5.51 -6.60 -2.29
N THR A 60 4.66 -7.44 -2.89
CA THR A 60 3.25 -7.56 -2.50
C THR A 60 3.14 -8.02 -1.04
N LYS A 61 3.95 -9.01 -0.64
CA LYS A 61 3.94 -9.53 0.73
C LYS A 61 4.32 -8.45 1.75
N THR A 62 5.37 -7.68 1.49
CA THR A 62 5.91 -6.69 2.43
C THR A 62 5.10 -5.40 2.46
N VAL A 63 4.68 -4.88 1.30
CA VAL A 63 3.97 -3.59 1.19
C VAL A 63 2.48 -3.74 1.54
N LEU A 64 1.84 -4.85 1.17
CA LEU A 64 0.38 -5.01 1.27
C LEU A 64 -0.05 -6.12 2.23
N ASN A 65 0.36 -7.37 1.99
CA ASN A 65 -0.22 -8.52 2.70
C ASN A 65 0.05 -8.45 4.22
N ARG A 66 1.25 -8.04 4.63
CA ARG A 66 1.57 -7.81 6.06
C ARG A 66 0.70 -6.75 6.72
N LYS A 67 0.08 -5.86 5.95
CA LYS A 67 -0.85 -4.82 6.41
C LYS A 67 -2.32 -5.29 6.35
N GLY A 68 -2.59 -6.51 5.92
CA GLY A 68 -3.96 -7.02 5.73
C GLY A 68 -4.63 -6.52 4.43
N LEU A 69 -3.82 -6.05 3.48
CA LEU A 69 -4.25 -5.59 2.16
C LEU A 69 -3.83 -6.60 1.09
N SER A 70 -4.68 -6.81 0.10
CA SER A 70 -4.38 -7.56 -1.11
C SER A 70 -4.37 -6.61 -2.30
N ARG A 71 -3.49 -6.89 -3.27
CA ARG A 71 -3.51 -6.19 -4.57
C ARG A 71 -4.58 -6.76 -5.49
N GLY A 72 -5.23 -5.88 -6.23
CA GLY A 72 -5.92 -6.17 -7.48
C GLY A 72 -4.98 -5.93 -8.67
N LYS A 73 -5.49 -5.24 -9.69
CA LYS A 73 -4.66 -4.79 -10.81
C LYS A 73 -3.76 -3.65 -10.34
N PHE A 74 -2.50 -3.70 -10.72
CA PHE A 74 -1.55 -2.61 -10.48
C PHE A 74 -0.77 -2.32 -11.75
N LYS A 75 -0.42 -1.06 -11.97
CA LYS A 75 0.44 -0.62 -13.07
C LYS A 75 1.53 0.28 -12.53
N CYS A 76 2.78 -0.03 -12.87
CA CYS A 76 3.95 0.77 -12.51
C CYS A 76 4.43 1.70 -13.62
N LYS A 77 4.15 1.33 -14.89
CA LYS A 77 4.48 2.11 -16.10
C LYS A 77 3.23 2.91 -16.53
N ASN A 78 3.43 4.12 -17.06
CA ASN A 78 2.39 5.01 -17.62
C ASN A 78 1.23 5.36 -16.67
N GLY A 79 1.57 5.81 -15.46
CA GLY A 79 0.59 6.19 -14.43
C GLY A 79 0.47 5.12 -13.35
N ARG A 80 1.00 5.42 -12.17
CA ARG A 80 1.03 4.49 -11.04
C ARG A 80 -0.37 4.38 -10.46
N LYS A 81 -1.01 3.23 -10.64
CA LYS A 81 -2.32 2.93 -10.08
C LYS A 81 -2.32 1.54 -9.48
N ILE A 82 -3.00 1.39 -8.35
CA ILE A 82 -3.19 0.10 -7.71
C ILE A 82 -4.62 0.01 -7.18
N GLU A 83 -5.30 -1.07 -7.55
CA GLU A 83 -6.56 -1.44 -6.92
C GLU A 83 -6.26 -2.21 -5.64
N LEU A 84 -6.86 -1.78 -4.54
CA LEU A 84 -6.67 -2.39 -3.23
C LEU A 84 -7.93 -3.11 -2.77
N LYS A 85 -7.74 -4.28 -2.18
CA LYS A 85 -8.79 -5.06 -1.53
C LYS A 85 -8.36 -5.38 -0.12
N LYS A 86 -9.30 -5.48 0.81
CA LYS A 86 -8.98 -5.96 2.15
C LYS A 86 -9.07 -7.48 2.21
N THR A 87 -8.05 -8.09 2.79
CA THR A 87 -8.03 -9.53 3.07
C THR A 87 -8.74 -9.84 4.38
N SER A 88 -8.84 -8.87 5.31
CA SER A 88 -9.43 -9.04 6.63
C SER A 88 -10.29 -7.83 7.03
N LYS A 89 -11.18 -8.03 8.02
CA LYS A 89 -12.09 -6.97 8.50
C LYS A 89 -11.33 -5.75 9.05
N LYS A 90 -10.14 -5.94 9.63
CA LYS A 90 -9.29 -4.89 10.21
C LYS A 90 -7.92 -4.85 9.52
N ILE A 91 -7.50 -3.66 9.11
CA ILE A 91 -6.14 -3.45 8.60
C ILE A 91 -5.14 -3.53 9.76
N LEU A 92 -4.04 -4.26 9.54
CA LEU A 92 -2.96 -4.48 10.50
C LEU A 92 -1.85 -3.44 10.35
N ILE A 93 -2.22 -2.18 10.13
CA ILE A 93 -1.28 -1.07 10.09
C ILE A 93 -1.08 -0.60 11.53
N GLY A 94 -0.04 -1.13 12.18
CA GLY A 94 0.38 -0.64 13.49
C GLY A 94 0.88 0.81 13.39
N LYS A 95 0.80 1.57 14.49
CA LYS A 95 1.55 2.83 14.64
C LYS A 95 3.02 2.52 14.35
N LYS A 96 3.71 3.40 13.61
CA LYS A 96 5.16 3.30 13.35
C LYS A 96 5.82 2.99 14.70
N LYS A 97 6.35 1.77 14.88
CA LYS A 97 7.14 1.47 16.09
C LYS A 97 8.29 2.47 16.02
N THR A 98 8.31 3.44 16.91
CA THR A 98 9.52 4.21 17.19
C THR A 98 10.58 3.15 17.43
N LEU A 99 11.57 3.10 16.54
CA LEU A 99 12.75 2.29 16.78
C LEU A 99 13.35 2.86 18.07
N LYS A 100 13.08 2.19 19.19
CA LYS A 100 13.81 2.44 20.42
C LYS A 100 15.23 2.00 20.08
N ARG A 101 16.07 2.97 19.69
CA ARG A 101 17.52 2.80 19.56
C ARG A 101 17.97 2.21 20.89
N ARG A 102 18.37 0.94 20.87
CA ARG A 102 19.21 0.36 21.91
C ARG A 102 20.64 0.71 21.56
#